data_AF-A0A9E4MN86-F1
#
_entry.id   AF-A0A9E4MN86-F1
#
_cell.length_a   1.000
_cell.length_b   1.000
_cell.length_c   1.000
_cell.angle_alpha   90.00
_cell.angle_beta   90.00
_cell.angle_gamma   90.00
#
_symmetry.space_group_name_H-M   'P 1'
#
loop_
_entity.id
_entity.type
_entity.pdbx_description
1 polymer ?
#
loop_
_entity_poly.entity_id
_entity_poly.type
_entity_poly.pdbx_seq_one_letter_code
_entity_poly.pdbx_strand_id
1 'polypeptide(L)'
;MKRAVLAALLGIFWVDLGARARAQSPAAPAGPSAAAEAAQPPRAGTDWTATTSARRSPAGTFEALLAEALPSVDLETLIAPFLETCSEARRELDKARCRGSVAFLRQTMPAHTYAQIVTDPDAVTVSDYDARVKGFRIGAVGCLACKQPVAPGKGQTKRLVTLSKPDKSARSLAAALEVAQASLTFNDIVESRTWLAQVRPHLRAQFVFEPSDQEWTFGPSRGLAFNLLGARIFNHCTGEVLYSQPPSEAPADKYSEGNECGEDVSAASGAASTLPDKLDAAEISRAMLAVRPDIDACHKQFSLRGRADIDVTVSGSTGVPLGVVLRGSLEGTLVGQCLKDAVRKARFPRFQRETQAFSYPVLFDRQ
;
A
#
# COMPACT_ATOMS: atom_id res chain seq x y z
N MET A 1 19.03 -38.66 53.95
CA MET A 1 20.08 -39.41 53.20
C MET A 1 20.77 -38.42 52.27
N LYS A 2 22.00 -38.02 52.60
CA LYS A 2 22.87 -37.08 51.86
C LYS A 2 24.26 -37.71 51.78
N ARG A 3 24.87 -37.68 50.58
CA ARG A 3 26.30 -37.80 50.19
C ARG A 3 26.33 -38.49 48.81
N ALA A 4 26.60 -37.78 47.71
CA ALA A 4 27.88 -37.24 47.24
C ALA A 4 28.77 -38.30 46.55
N VAL A 5 29.40 -37.89 45.43
CA VAL A 5 30.82 -38.09 45.07
C VAL A 5 31.09 -38.63 43.62
N LEU A 6 31.99 -37.88 42.93
CA LEU A 6 32.87 -38.18 41.78
C LEU A 6 32.29 -38.40 40.36
N ALA A 7 32.99 -38.16 39.23
CA ALA A 7 33.95 -37.19 38.69
C ALA A 7 34.56 -37.81 37.40
N ALA A 8 35.11 -36.96 36.52
CA ALA A 8 36.22 -37.23 35.58
C ALA A 8 35.91 -38.08 34.32
N LEU A 9 35.92 -37.47 33.12
CA LEU A 9 37.06 -37.24 32.20
C LEU A 9 37.35 -38.43 31.28
N LEU A 10 37.21 -38.20 29.97
CA LEU A 10 38.11 -38.72 28.92
C LEU A 10 37.85 -37.94 27.63
N GLY A 11 38.82 -37.11 27.25
CA GLY A 11 38.91 -36.52 25.92
C GLY A 11 39.65 -37.44 24.97
N ILE A 12 39.34 -37.35 23.67
CA ILE A 12 40.22 -37.84 22.60
C ILE A 12 40.23 -36.79 21.49
N PHE A 13 41.43 -36.25 21.28
CA PHE A 13 41.92 -35.49 20.15
C PHE A 13 41.66 -36.21 18.82
N TRP A 14 41.28 -35.48 17.76
CA TRP A 14 41.77 -35.75 16.40
C TRP A 14 42.13 -34.41 15.74
N VAL A 15 43.44 -34.15 15.69
CA VAL A 15 44.07 -33.23 14.75
C VAL A 15 44.50 -34.11 13.58
N ASP A 16 44.13 -33.76 12.35
CA ASP A 16 44.97 -34.16 11.23
C ASP A 16 45.03 -33.12 10.11
N LEU A 17 46.28 -32.96 9.66
CA LEU A 17 46.78 -32.03 8.68
C LEU A 17 46.49 -32.57 7.28
N GLY A 18 46.03 -31.70 6.38
CA GLY A 18 45.82 -32.05 4.98
C GLY A 18 46.15 -30.89 4.04
N ALA A 19 47.43 -30.47 4.02
CA ALA A 19 47.96 -29.58 2.99
C ALA A 19 48.11 -30.35 1.66
N ARG A 20 47.46 -29.91 0.58
CA ARG A 20 47.87 -30.23 -0.79
C ARG A 20 47.56 -29.10 -1.79
N ALA A 21 48.66 -28.49 -2.23
CA ALA A 21 49.03 -28.20 -3.61
C ALA A 21 48.12 -27.33 -4.50
N ARG A 22 48.67 -26.14 -4.79
CA ARG A 22 48.52 -25.30 -5.98
C ARG A 22 48.30 -26.11 -7.28
N ALA A 23 47.34 -25.67 -8.08
CA ALA A 23 47.41 -25.73 -9.53
C ALA A 23 47.05 -24.35 -10.09
N GLN A 24 48.07 -23.64 -10.57
CA GLN A 24 47.95 -22.42 -11.34
C GLN A 24 47.46 -22.78 -12.75
N SER A 25 46.34 -22.21 -13.19
CA SER A 25 45.96 -22.22 -14.60
C SER A 25 46.62 -21.04 -15.33
N PRO A 26 47.20 -21.26 -16.53
CA PRO A 26 47.87 -20.22 -17.28
C PRO A 26 46.88 -19.28 -17.99
N ALA A 27 47.27 -18.01 -18.00
CA ALA A 27 46.68 -16.94 -18.78
C ALA A 27 46.86 -17.17 -20.29
N ALA A 28 45.87 -16.74 -21.07
CA ALA A 28 45.93 -16.59 -22.51
C ALA A 28 45.42 -15.18 -22.90
N PRO A 29 45.81 -14.65 -24.06
CA PRO A 29 46.26 -13.26 -24.19
C PRO A 29 45.19 -12.25 -24.57
N ALA A 30 45.51 -10.99 -24.25
CA ALA A 30 44.85 -9.78 -24.71
C ALA A 30 44.88 -9.63 -26.25
N GLY A 31 43.76 -9.19 -26.80
CA GLY A 31 43.59 -8.66 -28.15
C GLY A 31 42.74 -7.38 -28.12
N PRO A 32 42.84 -6.49 -29.12
CA PRO A 32 42.77 -5.06 -28.91
C PRO A 32 41.38 -4.42 -29.03
N SER A 33 41.24 -3.36 -28.23
CA SER A 33 40.56 -2.06 -28.48
C SER A 33 39.96 -1.84 -29.88
N ALA A 34 38.67 -1.48 -29.93
CA ALA A 34 38.20 -0.14 -30.33
C ALA A 34 36.70 -0.17 -30.70
N ALA A 35 35.89 0.64 -30.02
CA ALA A 35 34.95 1.60 -30.64
C ALA A 35 34.07 2.20 -29.54
N ALA A 36 34.21 3.51 -29.37
CA ALA A 36 33.41 4.33 -28.48
C ALA A 36 31.95 4.37 -28.99
N GLU A 37 31.02 3.96 -28.14
CA GLU A 37 29.60 4.26 -28.34
C GLU A 37 29.19 5.32 -27.31
N ALA A 38 28.62 6.39 -27.83
CA ALA A 38 28.36 7.64 -27.15
C ALA A 38 27.43 7.47 -25.95
N ALA A 39 27.84 8.06 -24.83
CA ALA A 39 27.01 8.25 -23.65
C ALA A 39 25.78 9.10 -24.00
N GLN A 40 24.60 8.47 -24.01
CA GLN A 40 23.33 9.16 -23.90
C GLN A 40 23.04 9.47 -22.41
N PRO A 41 22.55 10.67 -22.07
CA PRO A 41 22.12 10.97 -20.71
C PRO A 41 20.93 10.08 -20.31
N PRO A 42 20.80 9.70 -19.02
CA PRO A 42 19.71 8.86 -18.56
C PRO A 42 18.38 9.58 -18.76
N ARG A 43 17.53 9.02 -19.63
CA ARG A 43 16.12 9.38 -19.69
C ARG A 43 15.42 8.72 -18.50
N ALA A 44 14.78 9.54 -17.67
CA ALA A 44 13.85 9.08 -16.64
C ALA A 44 12.61 8.48 -17.34
N GLY A 45 12.67 7.19 -17.65
CA GLY A 45 11.56 6.39 -18.13
C GLY A 45 11.06 5.49 -17.01
N THR A 46 9.78 5.63 -16.65
CA THR A 46 9.03 4.64 -15.86
C THR A 46 8.77 3.41 -16.73
N ASP A 47 9.76 2.54 -16.83
CA ASP A 47 9.61 1.24 -17.49
C ASP A 47 9.09 0.20 -16.48
N TRP A 48 7.82 -0.15 -16.64
CA TRP A 48 7.15 -1.19 -15.88
C TRP A 48 7.22 -2.52 -16.64
N THR A 49 8.06 -3.47 -16.22
CA THR A 49 8.07 -4.83 -16.77
C THR A 49 7.23 -5.77 -15.90
N ALA A 50 5.92 -5.82 -16.15
CA ALA A 50 5.05 -6.85 -15.58
C ALA A 50 5.19 -8.15 -16.39
N THR A 51 5.67 -9.22 -15.75
CA THR A 51 5.60 -10.57 -16.33
C THR A 51 4.33 -11.23 -15.81
N THR A 52 3.26 -11.23 -16.61
CA THR A 52 2.00 -11.87 -16.21
C THR A 52 1.40 -12.67 -17.35
N SER A 53 1.11 -13.94 -17.08
CA SER A 53 0.41 -14.86 -17.98
C SER A 53 -1.04 -14.40 -18.16
N ALA A 54 -1.43 -14.16 -19.42
CA ALA A 54 -2.74 -13.65 -19.80
C ALA A 54 -3.84 -14.73 -19.70
N ARG A 55 -4.68 -14.63 -18.67
CA ARG A 55 -6.08 -15.10 -18.67
C ARG A 55 -6.97 -13.94 -18.20
N ARG A 56 -8.14 -13.82 -18.84
CA ARG A 56 -9.08 -12.69 -18.82
C ARG A 56 -9.04 -11.83 -17.55
N SER A 57 -8.82 -10.54 -17.75
CA SER A 57 -9.66 -9.52 -17.11
C SER A 57 -10.09 -8.51 -18.18
N PRO A 58 -11.37 -8.52 -18.60
CA PRO A 58 -11.97 -7.40 -19.33
C PRO A 58 -12.42 -6.29 -18.36
N ALA A 59 -12.31 -6.51 -17.05
CA ALA A 59 -12.55 -5.47 -16.05
C ALA A 59 -11.47 -4.40 -16.19
N GLY A 60 -11.87 -3.22 -16.68
CA GLY A 60 -10.97 -2.08 -16.85
C GLY A 60 -10.37 -1.57 -15.54
N THR A 61 -11.00 -1.90 -14.40
CA THR A 61 -10.74 -1.32 -13.08
C THR A 61 -10.77 -2.37 -11.98
N PHE A 62 -10.12 -2.06 -10.86
CA PHE A 62 -10.12 -2.94 -9.68
C PHE A 62 -11.50 -3.05 -9.06
N GLU A 63 -12.27 -1.96 -9.06
CA GLU A 63 -13.63 -1.91 -8.52
C GLU A 63 -14.58 -2.78 -9.33
N ALA A 64 -14.41 -2.86 -10.66
CA ALA A 64 -15.20 -3.77 -11.49
C ALA A 64 -14.93 -5.24 -11.14
N LEU A 65 -13.66 -5.62 -10.92
CA LEU A 65 -13.31 -6.96 -10.41
C LEU A 65 -13.90 -7.20 -9.01
N LEU A 66 -13.82 -6.21 -8.14
CA LEU A 66 -14.30 -6.33 -6.76
C LEU A 66 -15.82 -6.46 -6.70
N ALA A 67 -16.57 -5.77 -7.58
CA ALA A 67 -18.03 -5.84 -7.65
C ALA A 67 -18.56 -7.21 -8.08
N GLU A 68 -17.80 -7.95 -8.89
CA GLU A 68 -18.13 -9.32 -9.31
C GLU A 68 -17.65 -10.39 -8.30
N ALA A 69 -16.72 -10.02 -7.42
CA ALA A 69 -16.11 -10.92 -6.47
C ALA A 69 -17.01 -11.16 -5.25
N LEU A 70 -17.08 -12.41 -4.80
CA LEU A 70 -17.68 -12.76 -3.52
C LEU A 70 -16.70 -12.41 -2.38
N PRO A 71 -17.16 -11.96 -1.21
CA PRO A 71 -16.28 -11.87 -0.05
C PRO A 71 -15.71 -13.26 0.26
N SER A 72 -14.40 -13.37 0.47
CA SER A 72 -13.79 -14.65 0.81
C SER A 72 -14.37 -15.15 2.13
N VAL A 73 -15.03 -16.31 2.08
CA VAL A 73 -15.33 -17.08 3.30
C VAL A 73 -14.03 -17.59 3.93
N ASP A 74 -14.13 -18.19 5.11
CA ASP A 74 -13.02 -18.87 5.76
C ASP A 74 -12.20 -19.72 4.76
N LEU A 75 -10.88 -19.48 4.73
CA LEU A 75 -9.97 -20.13 3.80
C LEU A 75 -9.99 -21.66 3.96
N GLU A 76 -10.31 -22.18 5.16
CA GLU A 76 -10.49 -23.61 5.39
C GLU A 76 -11.58 -24.20 4.50
N THR A 77 -12.71 -23.50 4.39
CA THR A 77 -13.83 -23.90 3.54
C THR A 77 -13.46 -23.81 2.06
N LEU A 78 -12.70 -22.79 1.66
CA LEU A 78 -12.28 -22.62 0.27
C LEU A 78 -11.30 -23.71 -0.20
N ILE A 79 -10.43 -24.21 0.68
CA ILE A 79 -9.44 -25.22 0.30
C ILE A 79 -9.92 -26.66 0.50
N ALA A 80 -10.95 -26.89 1.32
CA ALA A 80 -11.39 -28.23 1.69
C ALA A 80 -11.68 -29.14 0.48
N PRO A 81 -12.39 -28.70 -0.57
CA PRO A 81 -12.66 -29.56 -1.72
C PRO A 81 -11.39 -30.01 -2.44
N PHE A 82 -10.32 -29.21 -2.43
CA PHE A 82 -9.07 -29.55 -3.10
C PHE A 82 -8.21 -30.55 -2.32
N LEU A 83 -8.43 -30.68 -1.02
CA LEU A 83 -7.58 -31.47 -0.11
C LEU A 83 -8.29 -32.70 0.46
N GLU A 84 -9.62 -32.72 0.45
CA GLU A 84 -10.41 -33.82 0.99
C GLU A 84 -10.26 -35.10 0.13
N THR A 85 -9.96 -36.22 0.78
CA THR A 85 -9.75 -37.53 0.13
C THR A 85 -10.96 -38.47 0.24
N CYS A 86 -12.01 -38.07 0.97
CA CYS A 86 -13.22 -38.87 1.23
C CYS A 86 -12.98 -40.27 1.84
N SER A 87 -11.77 -40.57 2.31
CA SER A 87 -11.38 -41.90 2.77
C SER A 87 -11.83 -42.20 4.21
N GLU A 88 -12.04 -41.15 5.01
CA GLU A 88 -12.43 -41.24 6.42
C GLU A 88 -13.89 -41.69 6.63
N ALA A 89 -14.74 -41.54 5.61
CA ALA A 89 -16.13 -41.96 5.68
C ALA A 89 -16.24 -43.50 5.77
N ARG A 90 -16.97 -44.00 6.78
CA ARG A 90 -17.06 -45.45 7.06
C ARG A 90 -17.91 -46.22 6.06
N ARG A 91 -19.00 -45.62 5.57
CA ARG A 91 -19.94 -46.27 4.65
C ARG A 91 -19.63 -45.88 3.20
N GLU A 92 -19.73 -46.82 2.28
CA GLU A 92 -19.49 -46.54 0.85
C GLU A 92 -20.44 -45.48 0.29
N LEU A 93 -21.68 -45.43 0.79
CA LEU A 93 -22.64 -44.38 0.41
C LEU A 93 -22.12 -42.97 0.80
N ASP A 94 -21.51 -42.83 1.98
CA ASP A 94 -20.98 -41.57 2.45
C ASP A 94 -19.71 -41.18 1.67
N LYS A 95 -18.85 -42.16 1.35
CA LYS A 95 -17.71 -41.94 0.45
C LYS A 95 -18.16 -41.47 -0.94
N ALA A 96 -19.20 -42.08 -1.50
CA ALA A 96 -19.74 -41.69 -2.80
C ALA A 96 -20.34 -40.27 -2.77
N ARG A 97 -21.09 -39.92 -1.71
CA ARG A 97 -21.63 -38.57 -1.49
C ARG A 97 -20.52 -37.52 -1.37
N CYS A 98 -19.47 -37.83 -0.59
CA CYS A 98 -18.31 -36.96 -0.45
C CYS A 98 -17.63 -36.75 -1.82
N ARG A 99 -17.30 -37.82 -2.54
CA ARG A 99 -16.66 -37.73 -3.87
C ARG A 99 -17.50 -36.90 -4.86
N GLY A 100 -18.83 -37.10 -4.86
CA GLY A 100 -19.72 -36.32 -5.71
C GLY A 100 -19.72 -34.83 -5.37
N SER A 101 -19.78 -34.50 -4.08
CA SER A 101 -19.77 -33.10 -3.61
C SER A 101 -18.42 -32.42 -3.88
N VAL A 102 -17.31 -33.11 -3.58
CA VAL A 102 -15.96 -32.64 -3.86
C VAL A 102 -15.74 -32.42 -5.35
N ALA A 103 -16.13 -33.37 -6.21
CA ALA A 103 -16.00 -33.23 -7.65
C ALA A 103 -16.82 -32.04 -8.18
N PHE A 104 -18.06 -31.87 -7.72
CA PHE A 104 -18.90 -30.73 -8.08
C PHE A 104 -18.27 -29.39 -7.66
N LEU A 105 -17.76 -29.29 -6.43
CA LEU A 105 -17.12 -28.07 -5.93
C LEU A 105 -15.82 -27.76 -6.68
N ARG A 106 -14.97 -28.76 -6.94
CA ARG A 106 -13.74 -28.57 -7.75
C ARG A 106 -14.05 -28.06 -9.15
N GLN A 107 -15.17 -28.46 -9.73
CA GLN A 107 -15.59 -28.02 -11.06
C GLN A 107 -16.18 -26.60 -11.04
N THR A 108 -16.94 -26.24 -10.00
CA THR A 108 -17.71 -24.99 -9.96
C THR A 108 -16.97 -23.84 -9.28
N MET A 109 -16.18 -24.10 -8.25
CA MET A 109 -15.48 -23.05 -7.49
C MET A 109 -14.52 -22.20 -8.32
N PRO A 110 -13.73 -22.73 -9.27
CA PRO A 110 -12.87 -21.90 -10.11
C PRO A 110 -13.62 -20.94 -11.03
N ALA A 111 -14.94 -21.10 -11.20
CA ALA A 111 -15.78 -20.16 -11.95
C ALA A 111 -16.24 -18.95 -11.11
N HIS A 112 -15.92 -18.95 -9.81
CA HIS A 112 -16.21 -17.85 -8.91
C HIS A 112 -14.94 -17.09 -8.54
N THR A 113 -15.08 -15.78 -8.47
CA THR A 113 -14.05 -14.87 -8.01
C THR A 113 -14.30 -14.51 -6.55
N TYR A 114 -13.24 -14.39 -5.77
CA TYR A 114 -13.28 -14.02 -4.36
C TYR A 114 -12.39 -12.83 -4.09
N ALA A 115 -12.78 -12.01 -3.12
CA ALA A 115 -11.99 -10.89 -2.65
C ALA A 115 -11.66 -11.02 -1.16
N GLN A 116 -10.42 -10.73 -0.80
CA GLN A 116 -9.95 -10.77 0.58
C GLN A 116 -9.01 -9.60 0.88
N ILE A 117 -9.22 -8.94 2.01
CA ILE A 117 -8.24 -8.04 2.62
C ILE A 117 -7.35 -8.87 3.54
N VAL A 118 -6.04 -8.84 3.32
CA VAL A 118 -5.08 -9.49 4.21
C VAL A 118 -4.64 -8.49 5.27
N THR A 119 -5.03 -8.76 6.51
CA THR A 119 -4.75 -7.88 7.67
C THR A 119 -3.33 -7.99 8.18
N ASP A 120 -2.60 -9.03 7.78
CA ASP A 120 -1.20 -9.24 8.15
C ASP A 120 -0.31 -8.13 7.57
N PRO A 121 0.42 -7.35 8.39
CA PRO A 121 1.32 -6.32 7.90
C PRO A 121 2.42 -6.85 6.98
N ASP A 122 2.80 -8.12 7.09
CA ASP A 122 3.82 -8.73 6.22
C ASP A 122 3.30 -9.03 4.80
N ALA A 123 2.00 -8.85 4.55
CA ALA A 123 1.42 -8.92 3.21
C ALA A 123 1.85 -7.74 2.32
N VAL A 124 2.35 -6.66 2.92
CA VAL A 124 2.92 -5.51 2.20
C VAL A 124 4.40 -5.38 2.55
N THR A 125 5.26 -5.49 1.55
CA THR A 125 6.70 -5.23 1.72
C THR A 125 6.99 -3.77 1.41
N VAL A 126 7.89 -3.17 2.18
CA VAL A 126 8.46 -1.85 1.89
C VAL A 126 9.96 -1.99 1.95
N SER A 127 10.65 -1.66 0.85
CA SER A 127 12.10 -1.72 0.77
C SER A 127 12.76 -0.67 1.66
N ASP A 128 14.07 -0.79 1.83
CA ASP A 128 14.89 0.33 2.27
C ASP A 128 14.81 1.49 1.27
N TYR A 129 15.17 2.69 1.75
CA TYR A 129 15.19 3.89 0.90
C TYR A 129 16.20 3.72 -0.24
N ASP A 130 15.72 3.80 -1.49
CA ASP A 130 16.54 3.77 -2.69
C ASP A 130 16.77 5.21 -3.18
N ALA A 131 18.02 5.68 -3.02
CA ALA A 131 18.42 7.03 -3.42
C ALA A 131 18.30 7.28 -4.94
N ARG A 132 18.25 6.24 -5.77
CA ARG A 132 18.11 6.37 -7.24
C ARG A 132 16.71 6.81 -7.62
N VAL A 133 15.69 6.26 -6.98
CA VAL A 133 14.28 6.65 -7.17
C VAL A 133 13.82 7.70 -6.15
N LYS A 134 14.67 8.05 -5.17
CA LYS A 134 14.37 8.95 -4.06
C LYS A 134 13.12 8.52 -3.29
N GLY A 135 13.04 7.23 -2.94
CA GLY A 135 11.91 6.71 -2.19
C GLY A 135 11.97 5.21 -1.95
N PHE A 136 10.81 4.56 -1.93
CA PHE A 136 10.67 3.15 -1.53
C PHE A 136 10.06 2.32 -2.66
N ARG A 137 10.41 1.04 -2.70
CA ARG A 137 9.61 0.06 -3.42
C ARG A 137 8.63 -0.56 -2.45
N ILE A 138 7.36 -0.49 -2.79
CA ILE A 138 6.32 -1.22 -2.08
C ILE A 138 5.97 -2.46 -2.90
N GLY A 139 5.66 -3.57 -2.24
CA GLY A 139 5.23 -4.79 -2.89
C GLY A 139 4.10 -5.46 -2.14
N ALA A 140 3.30 -6.26 -2.85
CA ALA A 140 2.30 -7.12 -2.24
C ALA A 140 2.78 -8.57 -2.30
N VAL A 141 2.78 -9.23 -1.15
CA VAL A 141 3.07 -10.67 -1.06
C VAL A 141 1.75 -11.41 -1.24
N GLY A 142 1.68 -12.27 -2.26
CA GLY A 142 0.51 -13.07 -2.60
C GLY A 142 0.28 -14.23 -1.65
N CYS A 143 0.19 -13.93 -0.36
CA CYS A 143 0.04 -14.87 0.73
C CYS A 143 -1.31 -14.65 1.41
N LEU A 144 -2.20 -15.65 1.33
CA LEU A 144 -3.48 -15.61 2.03
C LEU A 144 -3.39 -16.25 3.43
N ALA A 145 -2.57 -17.30 3.59
CA ALA A 145 -2.39 -17.99 4.86
C ALA A 145 -1.01 -18.65 5.01
N CYS A 146 0.06 -17.84 5.11
CA CYS A 146 1.42 -18.37 5.26
C CYS A 146 1.91 -18.43 6.71
N LYS A 147 1.49 -17.49 7.55
CA LYS A 147 1.81 -17.51 8.99
C LYS A 147 1.01 -18.55 9.76
N GLN A 148 -0.25 -18.72 9.37
CA GLN A 148 -1.17 -19.69 9.97
C GLN A 148 -1.65 -20.66 8.88
N PRO A 149 -0.87 -21.72 8.59
CA PRO A 149 -1.27 -22.74 7.65
C PRO A 149 -2.63 -23.36 8.02
N VAL A 150 -3.51 -23.49 7.04
CA VAL A 150 -4.90 -23.94 7.21
C VAL A 150 -4.98 -25.47 7.12
N ALA A 151 -5.80 -26.11 7.95
CA ALA A 151 -6.06 -27.54 7.89
C ALA A 151 -7.54 -27.78 7.57
N PRO A 152 -7.93 -28.51 6.51
CA PRO A 152 -9.33 -28.70 6.13
C PRO A 152 -10.03 -29.77 6.99
N GLY A 153 -10.06 -29.57 8.30
CA GLY A 153 -10.61 -30.50 9.27
C GLY A 153 -9.58 -31.23 10.13
N LYS A 154 -10.10 -32.02 11.07
CA LYS A 154 -9.31 -32.64 12.15
C LYS A 154 -8.36 -33.69 11.59
N GLY A 155 -7.06 -33.54 11.88
CA GLY A 155 -6.03 -34.52 11.51
C GLY A 155 -5.47 -34.35 10.10
N GLN A 156 -6.01 -33.44 9.29
CA GLN A 156 -5.46 -33.14 7.98
C GLN A 156 -4.15 -32.34 8.09
N THR A 157 -3.26 -32.55 7.13
CA THR A 157 -1.97 -31.85 7.10
C THR A 157 -2.21 -30.39 6.71
N LYS A 158 -1.71 -29.46 7.54
CA LYS A 158 -1.80 -28.03 7.26
C LYS A 158 -1.21 -27.66 5.90
N ARG A 159 -1.78 -26.64 5.26
CA ARG A 159 -1.39 -26.12 3.95
C ARG A 159 -1.26 -24.61 3.99
N LEU A 160 -0.25 -24.11 3.30
CA LEU A 160 -0.15 -22.69 2.98
C LEU A 160 -1.10 -22.37 1.82
N VAL A 161 -1.66 -21.16 1.80
CA VAL A 161 -2.49 -20.69 0.68
C VAL A 161 -1.88 -19.42 0.11
N THR A 162 -1.60 -19.44 -1.19
CA THR A 162 -0.93 -18.35 -1.92
C THR A 162 -1.68 -18.00 -3.21
N LEU A 163 -1.33 -16.88 -3.82
CA LEU A 163 -1.94 -16.35 -5.05
C LEU A 163 -1.09 -16.61 -6.31
N SER A 164 0.01 -17.32 -6.13
CA SER A 164 0.90 -17.79 -7.19
C SER A 164 1.71 -18.98 -6.69
N LYS A 165 2.28 -19.75 -7.62
CA LYS A 165 3.30 -20.75 -7.28
C LYS A 165 4.58 -20.01 -6.87
N PRO A 166 5.19 -20.34 -5.74
CA PRO A 166 6.43 -19.69 -5.34
C PRO A 166 7.56 -19.93 -6.35
N ASP A 167 8.31 -18.88 -6.68
CA ASP A 167 9.56 -19.05 -7.42
C ASP A 167 10.59 -19.81 -6.57
N LYS A 168 10.98 -21.00 -7.03
CA LYS A 168 11.95 -21.87 -6.36
C LYS A 168 13.36 -21.27 -6.30
N SER A 169 13.66 -20.27 -7.12
CA SER A 169 14.95 -19.58 -7.13
C SER A 169 15.08 -18.52 -6.03
N ALA A 170 13.96 -18.09 -5.45
CA ALA A 170 13.95 -17.04 -4.44
C ALA A 170 14.58 -17.49 -3.13
N ARG A 171 15.21 -16.55 -2.42
CA ARG A 171 15.93 -16.80 -1.16
C ARG A 171 15.01 -17.09 0.03
N SER A 172 13.75 -16.67 -0.06
CA SER A 172 12.74 -16.84 0.98
C SER A 172 11.36 -17.00 0.34
N LEU A 173 10.43 -17.58 1.10
CA LEU A 173 9.05 -17.78 0.63
C LEU A 173 8.35 -16.44 0.35
N ALA A 174 8.57 -15.41 1.19
CA ALA A 174 7.99 -14.08 0.96
C ALA A 174 8.46 -13.47 -0.36
N ALA A 175 9.76 -13.55 -0.66
CA ALA A 175 10.31 -13.09 -1.93
C ALA A 175 9.84 -13.95 -3.13
N ALA A 176 9.59 -15.24 -2.90
CA ALA A 176 9.05 -16.16 -3.91
C ALA A 176 7.60 -15.85 -4.30
N LEU A 177 6.89 -15.07 -3.50
CA LEU A 177 5.46 -14.81 -3.58
C LEU A 177 5.14 -13.33 -3.82
N GLU A 178 6.10 -12.49 -4.21
CA GLU A 178 5.81 -11.10 -4.59
C GLU A 178 4.97 -11.09 -5.87
N VAL A 179 3.72 -10.61 -5.77
CA VAL A 179 2.76 -10.63 -6.88
C VAL A 179 2.56 -9.26 -7.53
N ALA A 180 2.98 -8.20 -6.84
CA ALA A 180 2.88 -6.84 -7.30
C ALA A 180 3.98 -5.98 -6.67
N GLN A 181 4.42 -4.96 -7.41
CA GLN A 181 5.42 -4.01 -6.96
C GLN A 181 5.11 -2.61 -7.50
N ALA A 182 5.44 -1.57 -6.73
CA ALA A 182 5.40 -0.18 -7.16
C ALA A 182 6.55 0.63 -6.53
N SER A 183 6.94 1.72 -7.18
CA SER A 183 7.91 2.67 -6.63
C SER A 183 7.19 3.94 -6.17
N LEU A 184 7.41 4.32 -4.92
CA LEU A 184 7.00 5.60 -4.34
C LEU A 184 8.19 6.54 -4.36
N THR A 185 7.99 7.78 -4.78
CA THR A 185 9.02 8.81 -4.84
C THR A 185 8.64 9.99 -3.94
N PHE A 186 9.63 10.61 -3.31
CA PHE A 186 9.45 11.71 -2.37
C PHE A 186 10.35 12.88 -2.76
N ASN A 187 9.94 14.08 -2.35
CA ASN A 187 10.74 15.29 -2.64
C ASN A 187 11.99 15.34 -1.76
N ASP A 188 11.87 14.87 -0.52
CA ASP A 188 12.97 14.83 0.43
C ASP A 188 12.90 13.61 1.39
N ILE A 189 14.00 13.41 2.12
CA ILE A 189 14.18 12.28 3.05
C ILE A 189 13.34 12.45 4.32
N VAL A 190 12.99 13.67 4.71
CA VAL A 190 12.19 13.94 5.91
C VAL A 190 10.74 13.53 5.67
N GLU A 191 10.21 13.87 4.50
CA GLU A 191 8.89 13.44 4.01
C GLU A 191 8.82 11.91 3.97
N SER A 192 9.82 11.26 3.38
CA SER A 192 9.84 9.79 3.25
C SER A 192 9.89 9.07 4.61
N ARG A 193 10.64 9.61 5.58
CA ARG A 193 10.66 9.10 6.97
C ARG A 193 9.33 9.28 7.68
N THR A 194 8.69 10.43 7.48
CA THR A 194 7.37 10.72 8.06
C THR A 194 6.34 9.75 7.50
N TRP A 195 6.36 9.53 6.19
CA TRP A 195 5.52 8.54 5.52
C TRP A 195 5.73 7.12 6.04
N LEU A 196 7.00 6.68 6.23
CA LEU A 196 7.28 5.37 6.81
C LEU A 196 6.73 5.21 8.24
N ALA A 197 6.75 6.27 9.04
CA ALA A 197 6.26 6.23 10.40
C ALA A 197 4.72 6.24 10.45
N GLN A 198 4.08 7.04 9.60
CA GLN A 198 2.65 7.33 9.67
C GLN A 198 1.78 6.50 8.73
N VAL A 199 2.31 6.02 7.60
CA VAL A 199 1.51 5.34 6.56
C VAL A 199 1.79 3.84 6.55
N ARG A 200 3.07 3.44 6.61
CA ARG A 200 3.47 2.02 6.52
C ARG A 200 2.71 1.09 7.47
N PRO A 201 2.51 1.40 8.78
CA PRO A 201 1.80 0.50 9.70
C PRO A 201 0.35 0.22 9.29
N HIS A 202 -0.24 1.14 8.50
CA HIS A 202 -1.63 1.08 8.07
C HIS A 202 -1.79 0.54 6.65
N LEU A 203 -0.72 0.09 6.01
CA LEU A 203 -0.83 -0.53 4.70
C LEU A 203 -1.40 -1.95 4.82
N ARG A 204 -2.32 -2.26 3.92
CA ARG A 204 -2.90 -3.58 3.72
C ARG A 204 -2.91 -3.92 2.24
N ALA A 205 -2.96 -5.21 1.95
CA ALA A 205 -3.15 -5.71 0.61
C ALA A 205 -4.58 -6.25 0.48
N GLN A 206 -5.24 -5.93 -0.62
CA GLN A 206 -6.49 -6.57 -1.01
C GLN A 206 -6.29 -7.30 -2.32
N PHE A 207 -6.77 -8.52 -2.37
CA PHE A 207 -6.63 -9.41 -3.50
C PHE A 207 -7.99 -9.83 -4.03
N VAL A 208 -8.05 -10.00 -5.34
CA VAL A 208 -9.15 -10.63 -6.06
C VAL A 208 -8.58 -11.86 -6.77
N PHE A 209 -9.17 -13.04 -6.55
CA PHE A 209 -8.59 -14.31 -6.98
C PHE A 209 -9.63 -15.40 -7.28
N GLU A 210 -9.19 -16.45 -7.97
CA GLU A 210 -9.96 -17.67 -8.22
C GLU A 210 -9.31 -18.87 -7.51
N PRO A 211 -10.08 -19.72 -6.80
CA PRO A 211 -9.56 -20.94 -6.22
C PRO A 211 -9.04 -21.89 -7.29
N SER A 212 -7.95 -22.60 -6.99
CA SER A 212 -7.34 -23.57 -7.90
C SER A 212 -6.73 -24.74 -7.15
N ASP A 213 -6.60 -25.88 -7.82
CA ASP A 213 -6.03 -27.13 -7.28
C ASP A 213 -4.51 -27.22 -7.45
N GLN A 214 -3.85 -26.09 -7.74
CA GLN A 214 -2.42 -26.07 -8.00
C GLN A 214 -1.59 -26.22 -6.73
N GLU A 215 -1.28 -27.47 -6.38
CA GLU A 215 -0.33 -27.78 -5.31
C GLU A 215 1.10 -27.33 -5.64
N TRP A 216 1.83 -26.93 -4.60
CA TRP A 216 3.24 -26.57 -4.70
C TRP A 216 4.01 -26.95 -3.43
N THR A 217 5.34 -27.01 -3.58
CA THR A 217 6.29 -27.21 -2.49
C THR A 217 7.41 -26.18 -2.54
N PHE A 218 7.85 -25.71 -1.37
CA PHE A 218 8.99 -24.80 -1.22
C PHE A 218 9.76 -25.18 0.04
N GLY A 219 10.90 -25.86 -0.14
CA GLY A 219 11.60 -26.51 0.97
C GLY A 219 10.70 -27.54 1.68
N PRO A 220 10.55 -27.49 3.03
CA PRO A 220 9.67 -28.38 3.76
C PRO A 220 8.17 -28.00 3.64
N SER A 221 7.89 -26.81 3.13
CA SER A 221 6.55 -26.25 3.08
C SER A 221 5.75 -26.77 1.88
N ARG A 222 4.44 -26.94 2.07
CA ARG A 222 3.49 -27.33 1.02
C ARG A 222 2.26 -26.43 1.06
N GLY A 223 1.69 -26.15 -0.10
CA GLY A 223 0.52 -25.28 -0.20
C GLY A 223 -0.26 -25.44 -1.48
N LEU A 224 -1.31 -24.62 -1.59
CA LEU A 224 -2.11 -24.42 -2.79
C LEU A 224 -1.87 -23.01 -3.32
N ALA A 225 -1.80 -22.88 -4.64
CA ALA A 225 -1.74 -21.61 -5.35
C ALA A 225 -3.09 -21.32 -6.01
N PHE A 226 -3.74 -20.24 -5.62
CA PHE A 226 -4.90 -19.67 -6.30
C PHE A 226 -4.45 -18.78 -7.45
N ASN A 227 -5.37 -18.48 -8.38
CA ASN A 227 -5.07 -17.59 -9.49
C ASN A 227 -5.35 -16.15 -9.07
N LEU A 228 -4.33 -15.30 -9.05
CA LEU A 228 -4.50 -13.86 -8.85
C LEU A 228 -5.18 -13.22 -10.08
N LEU A 229 -6.26 -12.49 -9.85
CA LEU A 229 -6.90 -11.64 -10.87
C LEU A 229 -6.57 -10.16 -10.69
N GLY A 230 -6.46 -9.71 -9.44
CA GLY A 230 -6.10 -8.34 -9.12
C GLY A 230 -5.53 -8.17 -7.73
N ALA A 231 -4.69 -7.16 -7.56
CA ALA A 231 -4.10 -6.78 -6.28
C ALA A 231 -4.12 -5.26 -6.11
N ARG A 232 -4.42 -4.77 -4.90
CA ARG A 232 -4.18 -3.37 -4.52
C ARG A 232 -3.51 -3.27 -3.15
N ILE A 233 -2.67 -2.26 -3.00
CA ILE A 233 -2.04 -1.84 -1.74
C ILE A 233 -2.68 -0.52 -1.34
N PHE A 234 -3.26 -0.46 -0.16
CA PHE A 234 -3.99 0.71 0.30
C PHE A 234 -3.77 0.94 1.80
N ASN A 235 -4.00 2.18 2.23
CA ASN A 235 -4.05 2.53 3.65
C ASN A 235 -5.47 2.29 4.17
N HIS A 236 -5.64 1.28 5.05
CA HIS A 236 -6.96 0.88 5.56
C HIS A 236 -7.68 1.94 6.40
N CYS A 237 -6.94 2.90 6.97
CA CYS A 237 -7.51 4.01 7.75
C CYS A 237 -8.03 5.15 6.87
N THR A 238 -7.33 5.48 5.78
CA THR A 238 -7.68 6.62 4.92
C THR A 238 -8.45 6.23 3.66
N GLY A 239 -8.35 4.97 3.22
CA GLY A 239 -8.83 4.49 1.93
C GLY A 239 -7.91 4.84 0.77
N GLU A 240 -6.75 5.47 1.03
CA GLU A 240 -5.81 5.87 -0.02
C GLU A 240 -5.17 4.63 -0.68
N VAL A 241 -5.33 4.53 -2.00
CA VAL A 241 -4.75 3.45 -2.80
C VAL A 241 -3.38 3.90 -3.32
N LEU A 242 -2.34 3.16 -2.96
CA LEU A 242 -0.96 3.44 -3.39
C LEU A 242 -0.56 2.66 -4.65
N TYR A 243 -1.15 1.49 -4.82
CA TYR A 243 -0.95 0.65 -5.99
C TYR A 243 -2.22 -0.16 -6.23
N SER A 244 -2.56 -0.36 -7.50
CA SER A 244 -3.63 -1.26 -7.90
C SER A 244 -3.37 -1.79 -9.30
N GLN A 245 -3.56 -3.09 -9.48
CA GLN A 245 -3.63 -3.72 -10.78
C GLN A 245 -4.82 -4.70 -10.81
N PRO A 246 -5.80 -4.48 -11.71
CA PRO A 246 -5.97 -3.32 -12.60
C PRO A 246 -6.07 -1.98 -11.83
N PRO A 247 -5.99 -0.82 -12.51
CA PRO A 247 -6.07 0.48 -11.84
C PRO A 247 -7.34 0.64 -11.00
N SER A 248 -7.23 1.24 -9.81
CA SER A 248 -8.39 1.61 -8.99
C SER A 248 -8.89 3.00 -9.43
N GLU A 249 -10.21 3.16 -9.55
CA GLU A 249 -10.86 4.45 -9.84
C GLU A 249 -11.40 5.14 -8.59
N ALA A 250 -11.51 4.41 -7.48
CA ALA A 250 -12.04 4.92 -6.22
C ALA A 250 -11.08 4.65 -5.05
N PRO A 251 -11.21 5.41 -3.94
CA PRO A 251 -10.60 5.03 -2.68
C PRO A 251 -11.06 3.62 -2.26
N ALA A 252 -10.20 2.89 -1.57
CA ALA A 252 -10.56 1.62 -0.96
C ALA A 252 -11.53 1.82 0.21
N ASP A 253 -12.39 0.83 0.43
CA ASP A 253 -13.23 0.80 1.62
C ASP A 253 -12.35 0.81 2.87
N LYS A 254 -12.67 1.73 3.76
CA LYS A 254 -11.99 1.81 5.05
C LYS A 254 -12.43 0.65 5.92
N TYR A 255 -11.48 0.14 6.67
CA TYR A 255 -11.73 -0.91 7.65
C TYR A 255 -10.80 -0.68 8.83
N SER A 256 -11.30 -0.89 10.04
CA SER A 256 -10.50 -0.82 11.26
C SER A 256 -10.91 -1.94 12.20
N GLU A 257 -9.98 -2.85 12.52
CA GLU A 257 -10.17 -3.79 13.62
C GLU A 257 -9.81 -3.08 14.92
N GLY A 258 -10.83 -2.53 15.59
CA GLY A 258 -10.64 -1.78 16.83
C GLY A 258 -10.06 -0.37 16.60
N ASN A 259 -9.20 0.09 17.51
CA ASN A 259 -8.75 1.48 17.58
C ASN A 259 -7.42 1.74 16.85
N GLU A 260 -7.01 0.87 15.92
CA GLU A 260 -5.72 0.96 15.20
C GLU A 260 -5.57 2.26 14.39
N CYS A 261 -6.68 2.82 13.92
CA CYS A 261 -6.66 4.03 13.11
C CYS A 261 -6.68 5.33 13.93
N GLY A 262 -6.78 5.27 15.27
CA GLY A 262 -6.97 6.45 16.11
C GLY A 262 -8.39 7.05 15.94
N GLU A 263 -9.00 7.47 17.04
CA GLU A 263 -10.39 7.95 17.06
C GLU A 263 -10.58 9.32 16.37
N ASP A 264 -9.48 10.01 16.02
CA ASP A 264 -9.50 11.38 15.48
C ASP A 264 -9.56 11.48 13.94
N VAL A 265 -9.51 10.37 13.20
CA VAL A 265 -9.64 10.38 11.73
C VAL A 265 -11.02 9.94 11.23
N SER A 266 -11.95 9.65 12.15
CA SER A 266 -13.29 9.11 11.84
C SER A 266 -14.35 10.17 11.48
N ALA A 267 -13.96 11.33 10.93
CA ALA A 267 -14.93 12.38 10.55
C ALA A 267 -14.74 13.05 9.16
N ALA A 268 -13.82 12.58 8.30
CA ALA A 268 -13.55 13.31 7.05
C ALA A 268 -13.39 12.48 5.76
N SER A 269 -13.77 11.20 5.73
CA SER A 269 -13.76 10.48 4.46
C SER A 269 -14.77 9.32 4.47
N GLY A 270 -16.02 9.73 4.28
CA GLY A 270 -17.21 8.90 4.08
C GLY A 270 -18.32 9.65 3.34
N ALA A 271 -18.00 10.76 2.67
CA ALA A 271 -18.91 11.46 1.77
C ALA A 271 -18.30 11.51 0.38
N ALA A 272 -18.33 10.36 -0.32
CA ALA A 272 -18.39 10.44 -1.76
C ALA A 272 -19.73 11.10 -2.10
N SER A 273 -19.66 12.24 -2.81
CA SER A 273 -20.73 12.89 -3.57
C SER A 273 -21.59 14.02 -2.96
N THR A 274 -21.11 14.78 -1.97
CA THR A 274 -21.56 16.19 -1.83
C THR A 274 -20.43 17.11 -1.36
N LEU A 275 -19.24 16.99 -1.96
CA LEU A 275 -18.34 18.14 -1.96
C LEU A 275 -19.09 19.26 -2.71
N PRO A 276 -19.21 20.46 -2.15
CA PRO A 276 -19.87 21.55 -2.87
C PRO A 276 -19.07 21.85 -4.15
N ASP A 277 -19.76 22.20 -5.24
CA ASP A 277 -19.09 22.53 -6.51
C ASP A 277 -18.11 23.70 -6.34
N LYS A 278 -18.42 24.61 -5.42
CA LYS A 278 -17.66 25.81 -5.07
C LYS A 278 -17.90 26.15 -3.60
N LEU A 279 -16.95 26.85 -2.99
CA LEU A 279 -17.13 27.47 -1.68
C LEU A 279 -18.30 28.45 -1.72
N ASP A 280 -19.19 28.33 -0.74
CA ASP A 280 -20.22 29.32 -0.50
C ASP A 280 -19.68 30.53 0.29
N ALA A 281 -20.47 31.61 0.36
CA ALA A 281 -20.06 32.82 1.05
C ALA A 281 -19.89 32.63 2.57
N ALA A 282 -20.64 31.70 3.18
CA ALA A 282 -20.59 31.44 4.61
C ALA A 282 -19.32 30.66 4.99
N GLU A 283 -18.90 29.71 4.16
CA GLU A 283 -17.65 28.97 4.28
C GLU A 283 -16.44 29.89 4.11
N ILE A 284 -16.47 30.77 3.09
CA ILE A 284 -15.44 31.79 2.88
C ILE A 284 -15.34 32.69 4.11
N SER A 285 -16.46 33.23 4.59
CA SER A 285 -16.47 34.12 5.75
C SER A 285 -15.94 33.42 7.01
N ARG A 286 -16.34 32.17 7.26
CA ARG A 286 -15.86 31.37 8.41
C ARG A 286 -14.36 31.16 8.37
N ALA A 287 -13.80 30.78 7.22
CA ALA A 287 -12.37 30.60 7.05
C ALA A 287 -11.58 31.91 7.25
N MET A 288 -12.11 33.03 6.74
CA MET A 288 -11.50 34.35 6.89
C MET A 288 -11.60 34.89 8.33
N LEU A 289 -12.66 34.56 9.06
CA LEU A 289 -12.80 34.90 10.47
C LEU A 289 -11.75 34.19 11.35
N ALA A 290 -11.36 32.96 10.99
CA ALA A 290 -10.34 32.21 11.73
C ALA A 290 -8.96 32.89 11.70
N VAL A 291 -8.61 33.59 10.61
CA VAL A 291 -7.36 34.36 10.48
C VAL A 291 -7.52 35.83 10.86
N ARG A 292 -8.69 36.25 11.35
CA ARG A 292 -8.94 37.62 11.78
C ARG A 292 -7.95 38.09 12.86
N PRO A 293 -7.57 37.28 13.86
CA PRO A 293 -6.59 37.72 14.87
C PRO A 293 -5.21 38.09 14.27
N ASP A 294 -4.75 37.35 13.26
CA ASP A 294 -3.51 37.67 12.54
C ASP A 294 -3.63 38.97 11.74
N ILE A 295 -4.78 39.18 11.09
CA ILE A 295 -5.08 40.43 10.37
C ILE A 295 -5.14 41.62 11.34
N ASP A 296 -5.78 41.45 12.50
CA ASP A 296 -5.87 42.49 13.53
C ASP A 296 -4.49 42.80 14.15
N ALA A 297 -3.60 41.81 14.23
CA ALA A 297 -2.21 42.03 14.63
C ALA A 297 -1.47 42.92 13.61
N CYS A 298 -1.62 42.65 12.30
CA CYS A 298 -1.10 43.53 11.25
C CYS A 298 -1.70 44.95 11.36
N HIS A 299 -3.01 45.06 11.61
CA HIS A 299 -3.69 46.34 11.77
C HIS A 299 -3.10 47.15 12.93
N LYS A 300 -2.92 46.54 14.11
CA LYS A 300 -2.32 47.20 15.29
C LYS A 300 -0.89 47.65 15.03
N GLN A 301 -0.09 46.83 14.35
CA GLN A 301 1.30 47.15 14.04
C GLN A 301 1.45 48.37 13.13
N PHE A 302 0.54 48.55 12.17
CA PHE A 302 0.66 49.58 11.14
C PHE A 302 -0.39 50.70 11.23
N SER A 303 -1.28 50.68 12.23
CA SER A 303 -2.31 51.71 12.48
C SER A 303 -3.14 52.07 11.24
N LEU A 304 -3.59 51.03 10.51
CA LEU A 304 -4.33 51.20 9.25
C LEU A 304 -5.69 51.83 9.46
N ARG A 305 -6.20 52.50 8.44
CA ARG A 305 -7.56 53.06 8.43
C ARG A 305 -8.22 52.79 7.10
N GLY A 306 -9.51 52.51 7.13
CA GLY A 306 -10.35 52.36 5.94
C GLY A 306 -10.63 50.92 5.58
N ARG A 307 -10.74 50.65 4.28
CA ARG A 307 -11.12 49.36 3.72
C ARG A 307 -10.06 48.89 2.74
N ALA A 308 -9.74 47.60 2.77
CA ALA A 308 -8.93 46.94 1.76
C ALA A 308 -9.71 45.76 1.16
N ASP A 309 -9.66 45.59 -0.15
CA ASP A 309 -10.22 44.42 -0.82
C ASP A 309 -9.07 43.46 -1.17
N ILE A 310 -9.22 42.20 -0.77
CA ILE A 310 -8.24 41.14 -0.95
C ILE A 310 -8.80 40.11 -1.91
N ASP A 311 -8.12 39.90 -3.04
CA ASP A 311 -8.42 38.82 -3.96
C ASP A 311 -7.65 37.57 -3.55
N VAL A 312 -8.38 36.47 -3.35
CA VAL A 312 -7.83 35.18 -2.91
C VAL A 312 -8.19 34.11 -3.94
N THR A 313 -7.21 33.33 -4.36
CA THR A 313 -7.39 32.12 -5.18
C THR A 313 -7.09 30.89 -4.32
N VAL A 314 -8.05 29.98 -4.20
CA VAL A 314 -7.96 28.77 -3.36
C VAL A 314 -7.94 27.53 -4.24
N SER A 315 -7.15 26.53 -3.87
CA SER A 315 -7.16 25.19 -4.48
C SER A 315 -8.32 24.35 -3.93
N GLY A 316 -9.13 23.73 -4.79
CA GLY A 316 -10.27 22.91 -4.34
C GLY A 316 -9.89 21.56 -3.77
N SER A 317 -8.79 20.97 -4.22
CA SER A 317 -8.31 19.69 -3.69
C SER A 317 -7.72 19.81 -2.29
N THR A 318 -7.06 20.93 -1.98
CA THR A 318 -6.38 21.12 -0.69
C THR A 318 -7.07 22.10 0.25
N GLY A 319 -7.90 23.02 -0.27
CA GLY A 319 -8.51 24.10 0.53
C GLY A 319 -7.51 25.19 0.94
N VAL A 320 -6.34 25.27 0.30
CA VAL A 320 -5.25 26.20 0.64
C VAL A 320 -5.20 27.38 -0.35
N PRO A 321 -4.96 28.62 0.11
CA PRO A 321 -4.72 29.77 -0.77
C PRO A 321 -3.48 29.55 -1.65
N LEU A 322 -3.68 29.57 -2.98
CA LEU A 322 -2.63 29.57 -3.99
C LEU A 322 -2.10 30.98 -4.27
N GLY A 323 -2.98 31.99 -4.21
CA GLY A 323 -2.65 33.37 -4.51
C GLY A 323 -3.42 34.34 -3.62
N VAL A 324 -2.74 35.41 -3.18
CA VAL A 324 -3.34 36.51 -2.42
C VAL A 324 -2.84 37.83 -2.99
N VAL A 325 -3.75 38.61 -3.56
CA VAL A 325 -3.47 39.91 -4.17
C VAL A 325 -4.28 40.96 -3.42
N LEU A 326 -3.64 42.05 -2.99
CA LEU A 326 -4.35 43.20 -2.42
C LEU A 326 -4.57 44.22 -3.52
N ARG A 327 -5.78 44.77 -3.61
CA ARG A 327 -6.08 45.88 -4.52
C ARG A 327 -5.84 47.22 -3.84
N GLY A 328 -5.45 48.22 -4.63
CA GLY A 328 -5.35 49.61 -4.20
C GLY A 328 -4.00 49.98 -3.57
N SER A 329 -4.02 50.96 -2.67
CA SER A 329 -2.80 51.63 -2.16
C SER A 329 -1.92 50.77 -1.24
N LEU A 330 -2.36 49.56 -0.89
CA LEU A 330 -1.59 48.64 -0.03
C LEU A 330 -0.74 47.65 -0.85
N GLU A 331 -0.91 47.62 -2.18
CA GLU A 331 -0.11 46.77 -3.04
C GLU A 331 1.38 47.18 -2.99
N GLY A 332 2.27 46.20 -2.82
CA GLY A 332 3.72 46.43 -2.73
C GLY A 332 4.22 47.04 -1.41
N THR A 333 3.33 47.32 -0.46
CA THR A 333 3.70 47.86 0.85
C THR A 333 4.02 46.77 1.88
N LEU A 334 4.79 47.09 2.93
CA LEU A 334 5.06 46.18 4.06
C LEU A 334 3.75 45.74 4.77
N VAL A 335 2.78 46.65 4.82
CA VAL A 335 1.44 46.37 5.33
C VAL A 335 0.75 45.30 4.50
N GLY A 336 0.73 45.48 3.18
CA GLY A 336 0.15 44.52 2.25
C GLY A 336 0.78 43.15 2.37
N GLN A 337 2.10 43.09 2.59
CA GLN A 337 2.81 41.82 2.82
C GLN A 337 2.36 41.13 4.11
N CYS A 338 2.24 41.86 5.23
CA CYS A 338 1.72 41.31 6.49
C CYS A 338 0.32 40.70 6.30
N LEU A 339 -0.57 41.41 5.61
CA LEU A 339 -1.93 40.94 5.32
C LEU A 339 -1.93 39.69 4.43
N LYS A 340 -1.07 39.62 3.40
CA LYS A 340 -0.93 38.42 2.56
C LYS A 340 -0.52 37.21 3.39
N ASP A 341 0.45 37.38 4.27
CA ASP A 341 0.99 36.29 5.08
C ASP A 341 -0.01 35.81 6.14
N ALA A 342 -0.83 36.70 6.69
CA ALA A 342 -1.97 36.34 7.53
C ALA A 342 -3.01 35.51 6.75
N VAL A 343 -3.43 35.96 5.57
CA VAL A 343 -4.46 35.28 4.75
C VAL A 343 -3.98 33.93 4.24
N ARG A 344 -2.69 33.76 3.94
CA ARG A 344 -2.11 32.46 3.54
C ARG A 344 -2.24 31.36 4.61
N LYS A 345 -2.47 31.73 5.87
CA LYS A 345 -2.73 30.77 6.95
C LYS A 345 -4.17 30.23 6.94
N ALA A 346 -5.07 30.84 6.17
CA ALA A 346 -6.47 30.41 6.11
C ALA A 346 -6.58 28.98 5.57
N ARG A 347 -7.62 28.28 6.02
CA ARG A 347 -7.97 26.93 5.58
C ARG A 347 -9.44 26.91 5.20
N PHE A 348 -9.71 26.54 3.96
CA PHE A 348 -11.05 26.45 3.40
C PHE A 348 -11.47 24.97 3.31
N PRO A 349 -12.78 24.66 3.37
CA PRO A 349 -13.29 23.36 2.99
C PRO A 349 -12.86 22.98 1.56
N ARG A 350 -12.76 21.67 1.28
CA ARG A 350 -12.51 21.17 -0.08
C ARG A 350 -13.76 21.32 -0.94
N PHE A 351 -13.58 21.55 -2.23
CA PHE A 351 -14.66 21.72 -3.20
C PHE A 351 -14.26 21.12 -4.55
N GLN A 352 -15.22 20.87 -5.43
CA GLN A 352 -14.97 20.07 -6.64
C GLN A 352 -14.12 20.78 -7.70
N ARG A 353 -14.26 22.11 -7.85
CA ARG A 353 -13.47 22.87 -8.83
C ARG A 353 -11.98 22.84 -8.48
N GLU A 354 -11.14 22.81 -9.51
CA GLU A 354 -9.68 22.85 -9.33
C GLU A 354 -9.23 24.08 -8.54
N THR A 355 -9.76 25.26 -8.87
CA THR A 355 -9.53 26.51 -8.14
C THR A 355 -10.77 27.39 -8.08
N GLN A 356 -10.83 28.28 -7.09
CA GLN A 356 -11.84 29.33 -6.96
C GLN A 356 -11.20 30.63 -6.52
N ALA A 357 -11.50 31.71 -7.25
CA ALA A 357 -11.12 33.08 -6.89
C ALA A 357 -12.31 33.84 -6.32
N PHE A 358 -12.08 34.64 -5.27
CA PHE A 358 -13.08 35.55 -4.70
C PHE A 358 -12.39 36.81 -4.14
N SER A 359 -13.18 37.87 -3.96
CA SER A 359 -12.73 39.13 -3.35
C SER A 359 -13.36 39.29 -1.98
N TYR A 360 -12.55 39.58 -0.96
CA TYR A 360 -12.98 39.69 0.43
C TYR A 360 -12.64 41.07 1.01
N PRO A 361 -13.65 41.83 1.47
CA PRO A 361 -13.41 43.14 2.06
C PRO A 361 -12.99 43.03 3.52
N VAL A 362 -11.88 43.68 3.86
CA VAL A 362 -11.43 43.86 5.25
C VAL A 362 -11.66 45.31 5.65
N LEU A 363 -12.48 45.49 6.69
CA LEU A 363 -12.72 46.77 7.34
C LEU A 363 -11.77 46.91 8.54
N PHE A 364 -11.06 48.03 8.58
CA PHE A 364 -10.23 48.44 9.70
C PHE A 364 -10.97 49.54 10.46
N ASP A 365 -11.57 49.16 11.59
CA ASP A 365 -12.26 50.10 12.46
C ASP A 365 -11.27 51.05 13.13
N ARG A 366 -11.69 52.30 13.36
CA ARG A 366 -10.95 53.22 14.23
C ARG A 366 -11.01 52.64 15.65
N GLN A 367 -9.86 52.18 16.15
CA GLN A 367 -9.65 52.01 17.58
C GLN A 367 -9.61 53.35 18.30
#